data_AF-A0A7X6P2M8-F1
#
_entry.id   AF-A0A7X6P2M8-F1
#
_cell.length_a   1.000
_cell.length_b   1.000
_cell.length_c   1.000
_cell.angle_alpha   90.00
_cell.angle_beta   90.00
_cell.angle_gamma   90.00
#
_symmetry.space_group_name_H-M   'P 1'
#
loop_
_entity.id
_entity.type
_entity.pdbx_description
1 polymer ?
#
loop_
_entity_poly.entity_id
_entity_poly.type
_entity_poly.pdbx_seq_one_letter_code
_entity_poly.pdbx_strand_id
1 'polypeptide(L)'
;MSPPIADGARSPERPVATSAVERPFPAKAPRKAPPAAAVKAAELQRAAGMVQGGVDESPASNAVGLAWAQGGKRLTTAQGLRVDDADNSLTAGRRGPTLMDDFHLREKIMHFDHERIPERVVHARGAGAHGTFVADPGAADLCAAAFLQPGVETPVFVRFSTVAGSRGSADTARDVRGFATKFYTSEGNFDLVGNNMPVFFIQDGLKFPDLVHAVKPEPDREIPQAQSAHDTFWDFVSLQPESTHMLMWAMSDRAIPRSYATMEGFGVHTFRLMNPAGETVLVKWHWKPAAGVHGLVWEESQKLGGIDPDFHRRDLHARIASGNFPQWTLGVQVMPDNEDQTFEGIDLLDP
;
A
#
# COMPACT_ATOMS: atom_id res chain seq x y z
N MET A 1 -51.58 21.99 29.20
CA MET A 1 -51.05 23.36 29.03
C MET A 1 -49.57 23.21 28.78
N SER A 2 -49.19 23.24 27.50
CA SER A 2 -47.80 23.17 27.03
C SER A 2 -47.50 24.52 26.38
N PRO A 3 -46.39 25.20 26.70
CA PRO A 3 -46.00 26.40 25.98
C PRO A 3 -45.30 26.01 24.66
N PRO A 4 -45.38 26.87 23.62
CA PRO A 4 -44.72 26.64 22.34
C PRO A 4 -43.26 27.08 22.41
N ILE A 5 -42.34 26.33 21.80
CA ILE A 5 -40.98 26.78 21.54
C ILE A 5 -40.91 27.21 20.07
N ALA A 6 -40.40 28.41 19.90
CA ALA A 6 -40.33 29.17 18.67
C ALA A 6 -39.41 28.55 17.61
N ASP A 7 -39.85 28.75 16.38
CA ASP A 7 -39.12 28.54 15.14
C ASP A 7 -38.05 29.63 14.97
N GLY A 8 -36.87 29.27 14.43
CA GLY A 8 -35.91 30.24 13.89
C GLY A 8 -34.48 30.19 14.43
N ALA A 9 -33.60 29.49 13.71
CA ALA A 9 -32.24 29.97 13.44
C ALA A 9 -31.69 29.24 12.20
N ARG A 10 -31.80 29.90 11.03
CA ARG A 10 -31.05 29.54 9.83
C ARG A 10 -29.56 29.75 10.10
N SER A 11 -28.75 28.72 9.90
CA SER A 11 -27.30 28.86 9.86
C SER A 11 -26.92 29.73 8.65
N PRO A 12 -26.01 30.72 8.78
CA PRO A 12 -25.56 31.48 7.63
C PRO A 12 -24.61 30.63 6.79
N GLU A 13 -25.00 30.36 5.55
CA GLU A 13 -24.11 29.85 4.51
C GLU A 13 -22.95 30.84 4.34
N ARG A 14 -21.72 30.40 4.64
CA ARG A 14 -20.52 31.12 4.21
C ARG A 14 -20.25 30.77 2.75
N PRO A 15 -20.02 31.75 1.87
CA PRO A 15 -19.65 31.47 0.49
C PRO A 15 -18.29 30.75 0.47
N VAL A 16 -18.25 29.58 -0.16
CA VAL A 16 -17.00 28.92 -0.53
C VAL A 16 -16.36 29.77 -1.62
N ALA A 17 -15.36 30.56 -1.25
CA ALA A 17 -14.50 31.21 -2.21
C ALA A 17 -13.69 30.12 -2.93
N THR A 18 -14.05 29.81 -4.17
CA THR A 18 -13.16 29.13 -5.10
C THR A 18 -12.02 30.10 -5.41
N SER A 19 -10.92 30.03 -4.66
CA SER A 19 -9.68 30.65 -5.12
C SER A 19 -9.27 29.94 -6.40
N ALA A 20 -9.13 30.71 -7.47
CA ALA A 20 -8.50 30.22 -8.69
C ALA A 20 -7.11 29.70 -8.30
N VAL A 21 -6.81 28.45 -8.69
CA VAL A 21 -5.48 27.88 -8.51
C VAL A 21 -4.48 28.76 -9.27
N GLU A 22 -3.74 29.60 -8.55
CA GLU A 22 -2.58 30.28 -9.13
C GLU A 22 -1.61 29.19 -9.62
N ARG A 23 -1.19 29.32 -10.89
CA ARG A 23 -0.25 28.36 -11.45
C ARG A 23 1.07 28.49 -10.69
N PRO A 24 1.68 27.37 -10.23
CA PRO A 24 2.88 27.41 -9.40
C PRO A 24 4.11 27.99 -10.11
N PHE A 25 4.05 28.11 -11.45
CA PHE A 25 5.05 28.79 -12.26
C PHE A 25 4.41 29.96 -13.02
N PRO A 26 5.13 31.09 -13.21
CA PRO A 26 4.63 32.20 -14.03
C PRO A 26 4.27 31.71 -15.43
N ALA A 27 3.12 32.15 -15.95
CA ALA A 27 2.61 31.70 -17.24
C ALA A 27 3.59 32.02 -18.38
N LYS A 28 4.22 30.98 -18.94
CA LYS A 28 4.97 31.08 -20.20
C LYS A 28 4.02 30.90 -21.40
N ALA A 29 4.32 31.61 -22.49
CA ALA A 29 3.52 31.64 -23.71
C ALA A 29 3.28 30.21 -24.29
N PRO A 30 2.13 29.96 -24.92
CA PRO A 30 1.73 28.61 -25.33
C PRO A 30 2.70 28.05 -26.38
N ARG A 31 3.29 26.89 -26.11
CA ARG A 31 3.96 26.06 -27.12
C ARG A 31 2.90 25.23 -27.86
N LYS A 32 2.99 25.20 -29.20
CA LYS A 32 2.10 24.39 -30.05
C LYS A 32 2.16 22.92 -29.65
N ALA A 33 0.99 22.35 -29.35
CA ALA A 33 0.84 20.91 -29.12
C ALA A 33 1.22 20.11 -30.38
N PRO A 34 1.92 18.97 -30.26
CA PRO A 34 2.05 18.01 -31.34
C PRO A 34 0.70 17.30 -31.59
N PRO A 35 0.43 16.84 -32.83
CA PRO A 35 -0.85 16.24 -33.18
C PRO A 35 -1.08 14.92 -32.45
N ALA A 36 -2.30 14.73 -31.94
CA ALA A 36 -2.73 13.53 -31.24
C ALA A 36 -2.69 12.30 -32.16
N ALA A 37 -2.06 11.23 -31.71
CA ALA A 37 -2.13 9.92 -32.35
C ALA A 37 -3.47 9.26 -31.98
N ALA A 38 -4.28 8.94 -33.00
CA ALA A 38 -5.54 8.25 -32.85
C ALA A 38 -5.31 6.76 -32.54
N VAL A 39 -5.67 6.31 -31.34
CA VAL A 39 -5.73 4.88 -31.00
C VAL A 39 -7.13 4.36 -31.35
N LYS A 40 -7.21 3.38 -32.24
CA LYS A 40 -8.46 2.75 -32.67
C LYS A 40 -9.03 1.89 -31.54
N ALA A 41 -10.28 2.17 -31.18
CA ALA A 41 -11.14 1.30 -30.41
C ALA A 41 -11.47 0.02 -31.21
N ALA A 42 -10.78 -1.09 -30.93
CA ALA A 42 -11.12 -2.40 -31.50
C ALA A 42 -10.79 -3.62 -30.61
N GLU A 43 -10.31 -3.46 -29.37
CA GLU A 43 -9.93 -4.60 -28.50
C GLU A 43 -10.67 -4.63 -27.15
N LEU A 44 -11.93 -4.20 -27.12
CA LEU A 44 -12.77 -4.22 -25.90
C LEU A 44 -14.09 -5.00 -26.02
N GLN A 45 -14.21 -5.87 -27.03
CA GLN A 45 -15.36 -6.77 -27.18
C GLN A 45 -14.91 -8.22 -27.39
N ARG A 46 -14.36 -8.84 -26.35
CA ARG A 46 -14.21 -10.30 -26.29
C ARG A 46 -14.12 -10.85 -24.85
N ALA A 47 -15.03 -10.39 -24.00
CA ALA A 47 -15.21 -10.94 -22.66
C ALA A 47 -16.70 -11.03 -22.30
N ALA A 48 -17.48 -11.76 -23.11
CA ALA A 48 -18.85 -12.13 -22.76
C ALA A 48 -19.24 -13.44 -23.45
N GLY A 49 -19.52 -14.47 -22.64
CA GLY A 49 -20.01 -15.79 -23.03
C GLY A 49 -19.01 -16.91 -22.73
N MET A 50 -19.34 -18.07 -22.16
CA MET A 50 -20.57 -18.62 -21.58
C MET A 50 -20.13 -19.88 -20.80
N VAL A 51 -20.89 -20.26 -19.78
CA VAL A 51 -20.73 -21.49 -18.98
C VAL A 51 -21.16 -22.71 -19.81
N GLN A 52 -20.31 -23.74 -19.92
CA GLN A 52 -20.71 -25.17 -19.89
C GLN A 52 -19.49 -26.10 -19.82
N GLY A 53 -19.65 -27.20 -19.10
CA GLY A 53 -18.59 -28.15 -18.75
C GLY A 53 -18.08 -28.99 -19.92
N GLY A 54 -16.77 -29.22 -19.89
CA GLY A 54 -16.03 -30.11 -20.77
C GLY A 54 -14.54 -29.91 -20.54
N VAL A 55 -13.79 -31.00 -20.37
CA VAL A 55 -12.33 -30.97 -20.24
C VAL A 55 -11.79 -30.59 -21.62
N ASP A 56 -11.40 -29.34 -21.82
CA ASP A 56 -10.89 -28.88 -23.11
C ASP A 56 -9.40 -28.50 -23.02
N GLU A 57 -8.60 -29.24 -23.77
CA GLU A 57 -7.18 -28.96 -24.03
C GLU A 57 -7.08 -27.72 -24.93
N SER A 58 -7.07 -26.52 -24.34
CA SER A 58 -6.80 -25.27 -25.07
C SER A 58 -5.39 -24.74 -24.77
N PRO A 59 -4.62 -24.30 -25.80
CA PRO A 59 -3.25 -23.87 -25.63
C PRO A 59 -3.20 -22.51 -24.93
N ALA A 60 -2.54 -22.49 -23.76
CA ALA A 60 -1.98 -21.31 -23.09
C ALA A 60 -2.70 -19.98 -23.37
N SER A 61 -3.83 -19.75 -22.69
CA SER A 61 -4.31 -18.40 -22.47
C SER A 61 -3.23 -17.60 -21.74
N ASN A 62 -3.00 -16.35 -22.15
CA ASN A 62 -2.04 -15.36 -21.62
C ASN A 62 -2.20 -15.07 -20.10
N ALA A 63 -2.06 -16.08 -19.26
CA ALA A 63 -1.51 -15.90 -17.94
C ALA A 63 -0.06 -15.49 -18.15
N VAL A 64 0.40 -14.42 -17.50
CA VAL A 64 1.82 -14.25 -17.24
C VAL A 64 2.28 -15.58 -16.67
N GLY A 65 2.97 -16.37 -17.48
CA GLY A 65 3.28 -17.75 -17.15
C GLY A 65 3.95 -17.74 -15.80
N LEU A 66 3.37 -18.46 -14.83
CA LEU A 66 4.07 -18.80 -13.61
C LEU A 66 5.27 -19.65 -14.05
N ALA A 67 6.35 -19.00 -14.47
CA ALA A 67 7.60 -19.61 -14.91
C ALA A 67 8.30 -20.41 -13.78
N TRP A 68 7.65 -20.45 -12.62
CA TRP A 68 8.10 -21.03 -11.35
C TRP A 68 7.22 -22.21 -10.90
N ALA A 69 6.22 -22.62 -11.69
CA ALA A 69 5.36 -23.76 -11.39
C ALA A 69 5.63 -24.94 -12.32
N GLN A 70 5.37 -26.16 -11.84
CA GLN A 70 5.46 -27.38 -12.67
C GLN A 70 4.50 -27.27 -13.86
N GLY A 71 5.04 -27.02 -15.06
CA GLY A 71 4.25 -26.90 -16.30
C GLY A 71 4.10 -28.21 -17.07
N GLY A 72 4.82 -29.27 -16.70
CA GLY A 72 4.81 -30.57 -17.37
C GLY A 72 3.76 -31.54 -16.82
N LYS A 73 3.38 -32.56 -17.62
CA LYS A 73 2.42 -33.63 -17.23
C LYS A 73 2.94 -34.56 -16.11
N ARG A 74 4.18 -34.42 -15.68
CA ARG A 74 4.84 -35.30 -14.68
C ARG A 74 5.40 -34.42 -13.57
N LEU A 75 5.31 -34.90 -12.33
CA LEU A 75 6.04 -34.32 -11.21
C LEU A 75 7.54 -34.54 -11.40
N THR A 76 8.34 -33.53 -11.09
CA THR A 76 9.79 -33.61 -11.19
C THR A 76 10.49 -33.03 -9.96
N THR A 77 11.74 -33.43 -9.75
CA THR A 77 12.69 -32.76 -8.85
C THR A 77 13.10 -31.39 -9.42
N ALA A 78 13.81 -30.57 -8.64
CA ALA A 78 14.32 -29.28 -9.09
C ALA A 78 15.35 -29.41 -10.24
N GLN A 79 16.01 -30.57 -10.41
CA GLN A 79 16.90 -30.86 -11.54
C GLN A 79 16.17 -31.51 -12.73
N GLY A 80 14.84 -31.61 -12.68
CA GLY A 80 14.02 -32.13 -13.78
C GLY A 80 13.91 -33.65 -13.86
N LEU A 81 14.34 -34.39 -12.82
CA LEU A 81 14.16 -35.84 -12.76
C LEU A 81 12.71 -36.17 -12.46
N ARG A 82 12.13 -37.15 -13.15
CA ARG A 82 10.75 -37.59 -12.89
C ARG A 82 10.63 -38.21 -11.51
N VAL A 83 9.54 -37.89 -10.83
CA VAL A 83 9.15 -38.48 -9.54
C VAL A 83 7.98 -39.41 -9.79
N ASP A 84 8.21 -40.71 -9.61
CA ASP A 84 7.19 -41.74 -9.84
C ASP A 84 6.31 -42.00 -8.59
N ASP A 85 6.87 -41.84 -7.39
CA ASP A 85 6.18 -41.93 -6.10
C ASP A 85 6.56 -40.71 -5.24
N ALA A 86 5.56 -39.93 -4.83
CA ALA A 86 5.72 -38.73 -4.01
C ALA A 86 5.12 -38.87 -2.61
N ASP A 87 4.53 -40.03 -2.32
CA ASP A 87 3.80 -40.34 -1.10
C ASP A 87 4.67 -41.15 -0.12
N ASN A 88 5.66 -41.87 -0.64
CA ASN A 88 6.53 -42.73 0.16
C ASN A 88 8.00 -42.31 0.09
N SER A 89 8.70 -42.46 1.21
CA SER A 89 10.16 -42.40 1.26
C SER A 89 10.77 -43.74 0.83
N LEU A 90 11.98 -43.70 0.29
CA LEU A 90 12.78 -44.89 0.03
C LEU A 90 13.25 -45.51 1.36
N THR A 91 12.88 -46.77 1.60
CA THR A 91 13.18 -47.50 2.84
C THR A 91 13.89 -48.83 2.58
N ALA A 92 14.60 -49.34 3.58
CA ALA A 92 15.18 -50.69 3.58
C ALA A 92 14.09 -51.77 3.74
N GLY A 93 13.31 -52.00 2.69
CA GLY A 93 12.12 -52.86 2.70
C GLY A 93 10.85 -52.13 3.14
N ARG A 94 9.68 -52.74 2.95
CA ARG A 94 8.36 -52.09 3.11
C ARG A 94 8.06 -51.49 4.50
N ARG A 95 8.78 -51.92 5.55
CA ARG A 95 8.64 -51.44 6.94
C ARG A 95 10.00 -51.15 7.57
N GLY A 96 11.02 -50.92 6.74
CA GLY A 96 12.37 -50.62 7.20
C GLY A 96 12.62 -49.13 7.43
N PRO A 97 13.81 -48.75 7.91
CA PRO A 97 14.21 -47.36 8.04
C PRO A 97 14.35 -46.68 6.67
N THR A 98 14.17 -45.35 6.65
CA THR A 98 14.44 -44.50 5.48
C THR A 98 15.92 -44.48 5.14
N LEU A 99 16.24 -44.51 3.85
CA LEU A 99 17.61 -44.52 3.34
C LEU A 99 18.10 -43.09 3.02
N MET A 100 19.36 -42.81 3.32
CA MET A 100 20.01 -41.54 2.97
C MET A 100 20.12 -41.32 1.45
N ASP A 101 20.06 -42.42 0.68
CA ASP A 101 20.09 -42.40 -0.78
C ASP A 101 18.84 -41.77 -1.40
N ASP A 102 17.78 -41.53 -0.61
CA ASP A 102 16.56 -40.84 -1.04
C ASP A 102 16.82 -39.35 -1.31
N PHE A 103 17.31 -39.05 -2.51
CA PHE A 103 17.59 -37.68 -2.92
C PHE A 103 16.32 -36.86 -3.15
N HIS A 104 15.20 -37.48 -3.55
CA HIS A 104 13.94 -36.77 -3.75
C HIS A 104 13.37 -36.28 -2.41
N LEU A 105 13.32 -37.15 -1.40
CA LEU A 105 12.92 -36.77 -0.04
C LEU A 105 13.79 -35.64 0.48
N ARG A 106 15.11 -35.80 0.42
CA ARG A 106 16.05 -34.79 0.95
C ARG A 106 15.91 -33.46 0.24
N GLU A 107 15.80 -33.44 -1.09
CA GLU A 107 15.59 -32.19 -1.82
C GLU A 107 14.30 -31.50 -1.38
N LYS A 108 13.19 -32.24 -1.35
CA LYS A 108 11.86 -31.69 -1.00
C LYS A 108 11.84 -31.12 0.41
N ILE A 109 12.40 -31.84 1.38
CA ILE A 109 12.51 -31.38 2.77
C ILE A 109 13.49 -30.21 2.89
N MET A 110 14.63 -30.24 2.20
CA MET A 110 15.58 -29.12 2.22
C MET A 110 14.96 -27.83 1.68
N HIS A 111 14.18 -27.89 0.60
CA HIS A 111 13.48 -26.70 0.12
C HIS A 111 12.45 -26.21 1.15
N PHE A 112 11.66 -27.12 1.73
CA PHE A 112 10.66 -26.79 2.76
C PHE A 112 11.29 -26.13 4.00
N ASP A 113 12.36 -26.71 4.53
CA ASP A 113 13.08 -26.24 5.71
C ASP A 113 13.64 -24.81 5.54
N HIS A 114 13.84 -24.38 4.28
CA HIS A 114 14.38 -23.06 3.93
C HIS A 114 13.37 -22.12 3.26
N GLU A 115 12.06 -22.41 3.35
CA GLU A 115 11.02 -21.53 2.77
C GLU A 115 10.93 -20.16 3.45
N ARG A 116 11.33 -20.06 4.72
CA ARG A 116 11.19 -18.82 5.49
C ARG A 116 12.42 -17.94 5.28
N ILE A 117 12.17 -16.72 4.80
CA ILE A 117 13.12 -15.61 4.84
C ILE A 117 12.71 -14.65 5.97
N PRO A 118 13.64 -13.81 6.47
CA PRO A 118 13.30 -12.80 7.47
C PRO A 118 12.12 -11.93 7.03
N GLU A 119 11.23 -11.64 7.97
CA GLU A 119 10.20 -10.63 7.74
C GLU A 119 10.80 -9.22 7.75
N ARG A 120 10.01 -8.23 7.33
CA ARG A 120 10.41 -6.82 7.46
C ARG A 120 10.42 -6.45 8.95
N VAL A 121 11.41 -5.68 9.40
CA VAL A 121 11.53 -5.22 10.80
C VAL A 121 10.26 -4.50 11.27
N VAL A 122 9.75 -3.60 10.42
CA VAL A 122 8.46 -2.94 10.53
C VAL A 122 7.63 -3.24 9.28
N HIS A 123 6.32 -3.08 9.34
CA HIS A 123 5.43 -3.35 8.21
C HIS A 123 5.49 -4.81 7.71
N ALA A 124 5.74 -5.77 8.61
CA ALA A 124 5.82 -7.19 8.29
C ALA A 124 4.49 -7.73 7.76
N ARG A 125 3.38 -7.39 8.43
CA ARG A 125 2.02 -7.75 8.02
C ARG A 125 1.52 -6.82 6.91
N GLY A 126 1.22 -7.38 5.75
CA GLY A 126 0.71 -6.61 4.62
C GLY A 126 0.15 -7.46 3.48
N ALA A 127 -0.45 -6.78 2.50
CA ALA A 127 -1.01 -7.35 1.29
C ALA A 127 -0.65 -6.46 0.09
N GLY A 128 -0.42 -7.06 -1.08
CA GLY A 128 -0.03 -6.31 -2.27
C GLY A 128 -0.84 -6.68 -3.51
N ALA A 129 -0.91 -5.75 -4.45
CA ALA A 129 -1.64 -5.88 -5.69
C ALA A 129 -0.93 -5.15 -6.84
N HIS A 130 -1.03 -5.71 -8.04
CA HIS A 130 -0.64 -5.02 -9.27
C HIS A 130 -1.76 -4.06 -9.71
N GLY A 131 -1.37 -3.02 -10.43
CA GLY A 131 -2.30 -2.06 -11.04
C GLY A 131 -1.61 -1.19 -12.08
N THR A 132 -2.29 -0.11 -12.46
CA THR A 132 -1.81 0.87 -13.44
C THR A 132 -2.06 2.28 -12.90
N PHE A 133 -1.05 3.13 -12.98
CA PHE A 133 -1.17 4.57 -12.78
C PHE A 133 -1.31 5.25 -14.14
N VAL A 134 -2.19 6.24 -14.24
CA VAL A 134 -2.34 7.08 -15.44
C VAL A 134 -2.14 8.53 -15.05
N ALA A 135 -1.18 9.19 -15.67
CA ALA A 135 -0.85 10.58 -15.36
C ALA A 135 -1.92 11.56 -15.86
N ASP A 136 -2.34 12.47 -14.97
CA ASP A 136 -3.21 13.59 -15.32
C ASP A 136 -2.46 14.59 -16.25
N PRO A 137 -3.12 15.14 -17.28
CA PRO A 137 -2.50 16.11 -18.17
C PRO A 137 -1.91 17.35 -17.48
N GLY A 138 -2.42 17.73 -16.31
CA GLY A 138 -1.95 18.89 -15.55
C GLY A 138 -0.59 18.72 -14.87
N ALA A 139 -0.04 17.50 -14.80
CA ALA A 139 1.22 17.24 -14.09
C ALA A 139 2.49 17.58 -14.88
N ALA A 140 2.39 17.73 -16.21
CA ALA A 140 3.53 17.90 -17.12
C ALA A 140 4.34 19.18 -16.84
N ASP A 141 3.66 20.26 -16.49
CA ASP A 141 4.30 21.55 -16.18
C ASP A 141 4.98 21.53 -14.80
N LEU A 142 4.61 20.57 -13.94
CA LEU A 142 5.10 20.47 -12.56
C LEU A 142 6.40 19.68 -12.45
N CYS A 143 6.55 18.62 -13.25
CA CYS A 143 7.67 17.70 -13.12
C CYS A 143 8.10 17.12 -14.48
N ALA A 144 9.42 17.05 -14.69
CA ALA A 144 10.01 16.43 -15.88
C ALA A 144 9.97 14.89 -15.88
N ALA A 145 9.56 14.24 -14.77
CA ALA A 145 9.56 12.79 -14.67
C ALA A 145 8.67 12.14 -15.73
N ALA A 146 9.18 11.11 -16.42
CA ALA A 146 8.47 10.45 -17.53
C ALA A 146 7.09 9.91 -17.13
N PHE A 147 6.94 9.34 -15.93
CA PHE A 147 5.68 8.76 -15.47
C PHE A 147 4.58 9.79 -15.18
N LEU A 148 4.93 11.08 -15.09
CA LEU A 148 3.99 12.18 -14.87
C LEU A 148 3.64 12.92 -16.17
N GLN A 149 4.13 12.45 -17.32
CA GLN A 149 3.77 13.04 -18.61
C GLN A 149 2.34 12.65 -19.02
N PRO A 150 1.58 13.53 -19.69
CA PRO A 150 0.15 13.37 -19.91
C PRO A 150 -0.22 12.03 -20.56
N GLY A 151 -1.14 11.29 -19.93
CA GLY A 151 -1.66 10.03 -20.47
C GLY A 151 -0.67 8.86 -20.46
N VAL A 152 0.50 9.01 -19.85
CA VAL A 152 1.42 7.88 -19.66
C VAL A 152 0.80 6.89 -18.69
N GLU A 153 0.64 5.65 -19.16
CA GLU A 153 0.26 4.51 -18.33
C GLU A 153 1.52 3.86 -17.76
N THR A 154 1.62 3.85 -16.43
CA THR A 154 2.75 3.28 -15.70
C THR A 154 2.28 2.07 -14.89
N PRO A 155 2.80 0.87 -15.15
CA PRO A 155 2.52 -0.29 -14.29
C PRO A 155 2.95 0.01 -12.85
N VAL A 156 2.16 -0.45 -11.88
CA VAL A 156 2.49 -0.31 -10.46
C VAL A 156 2.33 -1.62 -9.70
N PHE A 157 3.08 -1.73 -8.60
CA PHE A 157 2.80 -2.68 -7.53
C PHE A 157 2.64 -1.92 -6.22
N VAL A 158 1.50 -2.10 -5.58
CA VAL A 158 1.18 -1.47 -4.30
C VAL A 158 1.26 -2.51 -3.20
N ARG A 159 1.87 -2.17 -2.07
CA ARG A 159 1.80 -2.96 -0.84
C ARG A 159 1.28 -2.12 0.31
N PHE A 160 0.16 -2.57 0.87
CA PHE A 160 -0.41 -2.06 2.12
C PHE A 160 0.09 -2.88 3.30
N SER A 161 0.16 -2.28 4.49
CA SER A 161 0.65 -2.96 5.68
C SER A 161 0.19 -2.29 6.98
N THR A 162 0.18 -3.02 8.09
CA THR A 162 0.28 -2.42 9.44
C THR A 162 1.74 -2.03 9.72
N VAL A 163 2.14 -1.71 10.95
CA VAL A 163 3.52 -1.34 11.32
C VAL A 163 4.11 -2.26 12.37
N ALA A 164 3.51 -2.30 13.56
CA ALA A 164 4.10 -2.92 14.75
C ALA A 164 4.06 -4.46 14.67
N GLY A 165 2.97 -5.00 14.13
CA GLY A 165 2.73 -6.45 14.10
C GLY A 165 3.72 -7.25 13.24
N SER A 166 4.10 -8.44 13.69
CA SER A 166 4.81 -9.45 12.89
C SER A 166 3.93 -10.01 11.76
N ARG A 167 4.48 -10.76 10.80
CA ARG A 167 3.79 -11.18 9.56
C ARG A 167 2.47 -11.93 9.76
N GLY A 168 2.28 -12.55 10.92
CA GLY A 168 1.08 -13.30 11.31
C GLY A 168 0.05 -12.51 12.13
N SER A 169 0.27 -11.22 12.40
CA SER A 169 -0.67 -10.40 13.17
C SER A 169 -1.99 -10.12 12.42
N ALA A 170 -2.98 -9.59 13.15
CA ALA A 170 -4.29 -9.24 12.58
C ALA A 170 -4.27 -7.94 11.74
N ASP A 171 -5.07 -7.90 10.68
CA ASP A 171 -5.21 -6.75 9.77
C ASP A 171 -5.90 -5.52 10.38
N THR A 172 -6.80 -5.75 11.33
CA THR A 172 -7.68 -4.72 11.94
C THR A 172 -7.14 -4.22 13.29
N ALA A 173 -5.85 -4.41 13.57
CA ALA A 173 -5.20 -3.79 14.73
C ALA A 173 -5.29 -2.25 14.65
N ARG A 174 -5.39 -1.55 15.80
CA ARG A 174 -5.20 -0.09 15.83
C ARG A 174 -3.73 0.20 15.59
N ASP A 175 -3.44 0.73 14.41
CA ASP A 175 -2.06 0.94 13.96
C ASP A 175 -2.04 1.96 12.82
N VAL A 176 -0.87 2.49 12.49
CA VAL A 176 -0.66 3.19 11.22
C VAL A 176 -0.76 2.16 10.09
N ARG A 177 -1.19 2.59 8.91
CA ARG A 177 -1.11 1.76 7.70
C ARG A 177 -0.04 2.29 6.76
N GLY A 178 0.90 1.43 6.38
CA GLY A 178 1.81 1.69 5.27
C GLY A 178 1.08 1.60 3.94
N PHE A 179 1.43 2.49 3.01
CA PHE A 179 0.92 2.57 1.65
C PHE A 179 2.12 2.82 0.72
N ALA A 180 2.78 1.73 0.31
CA ALA A 180 3.94 1.80 -0.56
C ALA A 180 3.56 1.49 -2.01
N THR A 181 3.84 2.40 -2.93
CA THR A 181 3.60 2.22 -4.37
C THR A 181 4.91 2.25 -5.14
N LYS A 182 5.21 1.16 -5.83
CA LYS A 182 6.32 1.07 -6.78
C LYS A 182 5.80 1.35 -8.19
N PHE A 183 6.37 2.35 -8.84
CA PHE A 183 6.11 2.74 -10.22
C PHE A 183 7.22 2.19 -11.11
N TYR A 184 6.84 1.37 -12.09
CA TYR A 184 7.76 0.81 -13.08
C TYR A 184 7.89 1.76 -14.27
N THR A 185 8.62 2.86 -14.09
CA THR A 185 8.74 3.92 -15.10
C THR A 185 9.79 3.58 -16.16
N SER A 186 9.76 4.28 -17.31
CA SER A 186 10.76 4.13 -18.38
C SER A 186 12.16 4.66 -18.00
N GLU A 187 12.27 5.45 -16.93
CA GLU A 187 13.51 6.09 -16.49
C GLU A 187 14.04 5.53 -15.16
N GLY A 188 13.52 4.37 -14.75
CA GLY A 188 13.87 3.72 -13.48
C GLY A 188 12.66 3.56 -12.57
N ASN A 189 12.79 2.70 -11.56
CA ASN A 189 11.70 2.49 -10.61
C ASN A 189 11.63 3.68 -9.64
N PHE A 190 10.43 4.21 -9.45
CA PHE A 190 10.14 5.21 -8.42
C PHE A 190 9.30 4.58 -7.32
N ASP A 191 9.71 4.72 -6.07
CA ASP A 191 9.00 4.19 -4.90
C ASP A 191 8.44 5.33 -4.06
N LEU A 192 7.12 5.48 -4.06
CA LEU A 192 6.41 6.36 -3.14
C LEU A 192 6.01 5.55 -1.90
N VAL A 193 6.84 5.59 -0.87
CA VAL A 193 6.66 4.84 0.38
C VAL A 193 6.01 5.74 1.43
N GLY A 194 4.68 5.65 1.55
CA GLY A 194 3.89 6.51 2.43
C GLY A 194 3.17 5.76 3.56
N ASN A 195 2.40 6.52 4.33
CA ASN A 195 1.47 6.03 5.36
C ASN A 195 0.05 6.55 5.10
N ASN A 196 -0.94 6.07 5.84
CA ASN A 196 -2.32 6.56 5.78
C ASN A 196 -2.59 7.81 6.65
N MET A 197 -1.54 8.42 7.19
CA MET A 197 -1.56 9.62 8.03
C MET A 197 -0.53 10.62 7.50
N PRO A 198 -0.80 11.94 7.59
CA PRO A 198 0.00 12.96 6.90
C PRO A 198 1.29 13.39 7.61
N VAL A 199 1.57 12.85 8.80
CA VAL A 199 2.71 13.22 9.67
C VAL A 199 3.36 11.96 10.26
N PHE A 200 4.50 12.10 10.92
CA PHE A 200 5.16 11.01 11.64
C PHE A 200 5.32 11.25 13.15
N PHE A 201 5.71 10.22 13.89
CA PHE A 201 5.85 10.28 15.36
C PHE A 201 7.11 11.01 15.84
N ILE A 202 8.13 11.11 14.99
CA ILE A 202 9.45 11.62 15.33
C ILE A 202 9.97 12.50 14.20
N GLN A 203 10.80 13.48 14.56
CA GLN A 203 11.36 14.44 13.61
C GLN A 203 12.66 13.94 12.96
N ASP A 204 13.47 13.20 13.72
CA ASP A 204 14.78 12.69 13.29
C ASP A 204 14.79 11.16 13.21
N GLY A 205 15.30 10.63 12.10
CA GLY A 205 15.44 9.19 11.87
C GLY A 205 16.33 8.46 12.88
N LEU A 206 17.20 9.17 13.60
CA LEU A 206 18.00 8.61 14.69
C LEU A 206 17.13 7.99 15.79
N LYS A 207 15.96 8.57 16.09
CA LYS A 207 15.01 8.06 17.10
C LYS A 207 14.15 6.89 16.59
N PHE A 208 14.28 6.49 15.32
CA PHE A 208 13.43 5.46 14.74
C PHE A 208 13.56 4.11 15.45
N PRO A 209 14.77 3.61 15.81
CA PRO A 209 14.89 2.40 16.60
C PRO A 209 14.25 2.54 17.99
N ASP A 210 14.36 3.69 18.64
CA ASP A 210 13.77 3.94 19.98
C ASP A 210 12.25 3.87 19.92
N LEU A 211 11.62 4.56 18.96
CA LEU A 211 10.18 4.51 18.72
C LEU A 211 9.73 3.08 18.38
N VAL A 212 10.45 2.40 17.49
CA VAL A 212 10.09 1.05 17.04
C VAL A 212 10.22 0.04 18.17
N HIS A 213 11.28 0.12 18.99
CA HIS A 213 11.41 -0.72 20.18
C HIS A 213 10.33 -0.41 21.22
N ALA A 214 9.95 0.85 21.38
CA ALA A 214 8.90 1.25 22.32
C ALA A 214 7.51 0.71 21.95
N VAL A 215 7.15 0.70 20.65
CA VAL A 215 5.84 0.24 20.15
C VAL A 215 5.79 -1.27 19.84
N LYS A 216 6.94 -1.92 19.66
CA LYS A 216 7.03 -3.37 19.47
C LYS A 216 6.72 -4.11 20.78
N PRO A 217 6.44 -5.43 20.70
CA PRO A 217 6.29 -6.24 21.90
C PRO A 217 7.51 -6.11 22.82
N GLU A 218 7.29 -6.05 24.13
CA GLU A 218 8.37 -5.85 25.11
C GLU A 218 9.41 -6.97 25.04
N PRO A 219 10.71 -6.66 25.16
CA PRO A 219 11.78 -7.59 24.78
C PRO A 219 11.97 -8.79 25.73
N ASP A 220 11.45 -8.71 26.96
CA ASP A 220 11.54 -9.79 27.95
C ASP A 220 10.54 -10.92 27.70
N ARG A 221 9.40 -10.61 27.06
CA ARG A 221 8.25 -11.52 26.93
C ARG A 221 7.60 -11.57 25.55
N GLU A 222 7.95 -10.66 24.66
CA GLU A 222 7.36 -10.48 23.33
C GLU A 222 5.83 -10.22 23.38
N ILE A 223 5.37 -9.40 24.33
CA ILE A 223 3.95 -9.02 24.50
C ILE A 223 3.84 -7.50 24.64
N PRO A 224 2.81 -6.84 24.06
CA PRO A 224 1.73 -7.40 23.25
C PRO A 224 2.00 -7.41 21.74
N GLN A 225 1.36 -8.33 21.01
CA GLN A 225 1.44 -8.36 19.54
C GLN A 225 0.47 -7.33 18.91
N ALA A 226 1.01 -6.51 18.01
CA ALA A 226 0.27 -5.53 17.20
C ALA A 226 -0.62 -4.55 18.00
N GLN A 227 -0.16 -4.10 19.16
CA GLN A 227 -0.89 -3.16 20.02
C GLN A 227 0.09 -2.17 20.63
N SER A 228 -0.23 -0.88 20.59
CA SER A 228 0.51 0.17 21.30
C SER A 228 0.01 0.37 22.74
N ALA A 229 -0.88 -0.50 23.22
CA ALA A 229 -1.52 -0.41 24.53
C ALA A 229 -0.69 -1.13 25.61
N HIS A 230 0.54 -0.65 25.83
CA HIS A 230 1.47 -1.15 26.86
C HIS A 230 2.46 -0.07 27.29
N ASP A 231 3.13 -0.33 28.41
CA ASP A 231 3.89 0.66 29.17
C ASP A 231 5.02 1.30 28.36
N THR A 232 5.83 0.53 27.62
CA THR A 232 6.99 1.09 26.90
C THR A 232 6.60 2.08 25.80
N PHE A 233 5.48 1.86 25.11
CA PHE A 233 5.00 2.81 24.10
C PHE A 233 4.54 4.11 24.75
N TRP A 234 3.72 3.99 25.81
CA TRP A 234 3.18 5.16 26.51
C TRP A 234 4.25 5.94 27.27
N ASP A 235 5.29 5.26 27.78
CA ASP A 235 6.48 5.90 28.35
C ASP A 235 7.19 6.76 27.30
N PHE A 236 7.51 6.20 26.13
CA PHE A 236 8.15 6.94 25.04
C PHE A 236 7.36 8.20 24.63
N VAL A 237 6.07 8.07 24.32
CA VAL A 237 5.27 9.23 23.86
C VAL A 237 5.01 10.25 24.98
N SER A 238 5.07 9.84 26.25
CA SER A 238 4.98 10.77 27.38
C SER A 238 6.22 11.65 27.55
N LEU A 239 7.39 11.15 27.13
CA LEU A 239 8.68 11.84 27.21
C LEU A 239 9.08 12.55 25.91
N GLN A 240 8.41 12.21 24.79
CA GLN A 240 8.69 12.76 23.46
C GLN A 240 7.47 13.54 22.92
N PRO A 241 7.29 14.82 23.30
CA PRO A 241 6.10 15.60 22.93
C PRO A 241 5.96 15.84 21.41
N GLU A 242 7.02 15.71 20.62
CA GLU A 242 6.97 15.74 19.14
C GLU A 242 6.00 14.67 18.57
N SER A 243 5.81 13.56 19.30
CA SER A 243 4.91 12.47 18.91
C SER A 243 3.42 12.80 19.01
N THR A 244 3.06 13.90 19.70
CA THR A 244 1.68 14.22 20.07
C THR A 244 0.76 14.33 18.86
N HIS A 245 1.20 14.97 17.76
CA HIS A 245 0.36 15.13 16.59
C HIS A 245 0.00 13.77 15.98
N MET A 246 0.99 12.92 15.73
CA MET A 246 0.77 11.58 15.20
C MET A 246 0.00 10.68 16.17
N LEU A 247 0.19 10.83 17.48
CA LEU A 247 -0.58 10.13 18.48
C LEU A 247 -2.08 10.43 18.37
N MET A 248 -2.47 11.68 18.09
CA MET A 248 -3.88 12.04 17.86
C MET A 248 -4.47 11.31 16.65
N TRP A 249 -3.68 11.17 15.57
CA TRP A 249 -4.10 10.38 14.40
C TRP A 249 -4.24 8.89 14.74
N ALA A 250 -3.26 8.31 15.45
CA ALA A 250 -3.24 6.90 15.85
C ALA A 250 -4.39 6.53 16.81
N MET A 251 -4.81 7.45 17.67
CA MET A 251 -5.93 7.24 18.59
C MET A 251 -7.29 7.48 17.94
N SER A 252 -7.36 8.12 16.77
CA SER A 252 -8.59 8.29 15.99
C SER A 252 -8.97 7.04 15.18
N ASP A 253 -10.15 7.04 14.55
CA ASP A 253 -10.60 5.94 13.69
C ASP A 253 -9.81 5.84 12.37
N ARG A 254 -8.90 6.78 12.09
CA ARG A 254 -7.92 6.68 10.99
C ARG A 254 -6.99 5.47 11.13
N ALA A 255 -6.75 5.01 12.35
CA ALA A 255 -5.87 3.87 12.65
C ALA A 255 -6.57 2.50 12.57
N ILE A 256 -7.88 2.49 12.33
CA ILE A 256 -8.70 1.28 12.18
C ILE A 256 -9.54 1.40 10.90
N PRO A 257 -8.92 1.52 9.71
CA PRO A 257 -9.65 1.70 8.47
C PRO A 257 -10.58 0.52 8.19
N ARG A 258 -11.69 0.75 7.50
CA ARG A 258 -12.64 -0.30 7.09
C ARG A 258 -12.08 -1.21 5.99
N SER A 259 -11.21 -0.67 5.16
CA SER A 259 -10.56 -1.33 4.03
C SER A 259 -9.34 -0.52 3.63
N TYR A 260 -8.34 -1.15 3.00
CA TYR A 260 -7.28 -0.40 2.33
C TYR A 260 -7.85 0.54 1.26
N ALA A 261 -8.95 0.15 0.59
CA ALA A 261 -9.59 0.96 -0.45
C ALA A 261 -10.25 2.25 0.08
N THR A 262 -10.45 2.36 1.40
CA THR A 262 -11.18 3.47 2.04
C THR A 262 -10.30 4.27 3.00
N MET A 263 -8.99 4.31 2.76
CA MET A 263 -8.04 5.14 3.50
C MET A 263 -7.28 6.05 2.56
N GLU A 264 -6.93 7.23 3.06
CA GLU A 264 -5.99 8.13 2.40
C GLU A 264 -4.57 7.56 2.45
N GLY A 265 -3.68 8.08 1.62
CA GLY A 265 -2.25 7.84 1.68
C GLY A 265 -1.48 9.16 1.60
N PHE A 266 -0.30 9.22 2.19
CA PHE A 266 0.51 10.42 2.29
C PHE A 266 1.99 10.06 2.19
N GLY A 267 2.75 10.86 1.45
CA GLY A 267 4.21 10.74 1.41
C GLY A 267 4.90 11.24 2.69
N VAL A 268 4.15 11.93 3.57
CA VAL A 268 4.60 12.57 4.83
C VAL A 268 5.60 13.71 4.57
N HIS A 269 6.79 13.37 4.09
CA HIS A 269 7.87 14.31 3.84
C HIS A 269 7.55 15.27 2.69
N THR A 270 8.17 16.44 2.76
CA THR A 270 8.27 17.36 1.64
C THR A 270 9.36 16.87 0.68
N PHE A 271 8.99 16.73 -0.59
CA PHE A 271 9.89 16.41 -1.71
C PHE A 271 10.07 17.64 -2.58
N ARG A 272 11.05 17.58 -3.49
CA ARG A 272 11.25 18.60 -4.52
C ARG A 272 10.92 18.03 -5.88
N LEU A 273 10.10 18.73 -6.66
CA LEU A 273 9.92 18.47 -8.09
C LEU A 273 10.68 19.51 -8.89
N MET A 274 11.16 19.09 -10.05
CA MET A 274 11.83 19.93 -11.02
C MET A 274 11.09 19.83 -12.35
N ASN A 275 10.72 20.97 -12.91
CA ASN A 275 10.07 21.04 -14.21
C ASN A 275 11.11 20.93 -15.36
N PRO A 276 10.68 20.78 -16.63
CA PRO A 276 11.61 20.70 -17.77
C PRO A 276 12.50 21.94 -18.00
N ALA A 277 12.18 23.08 -17.39
CA ALA A 277 12.98 24.30 -17.44
C ALA A 277 14.04 24.38 -16.32
N GLY A 278 14.08 23.40 -15.41
CA GLY A 278 14.98 23.37 -14.26
C GLY A 278 14.48 24.17 -13.05
N GLU A 279 13.26 24.70 -13.09
CA GLU A 279 12.64 25.40 -11.96
C GLU A 279 12.06 24.37 -10.96
N THR A 280 12.13 24.68 -9.68
CA THR A 280 11.79 23.75 -8.60
C THR A 280 10.62 24.22 -7.76
N VAL A 281 9.88 23.24 -7.21
CA VAL A 281 8.80 23.45 -6.23
C VAL A 281 8.89 22.38 -5.16
N LEU A 282 8.42 22.71 -3.96
CA LEU A 282 8.27 21.77 -2.86
C LEU A 282 6.90 21.11 -2.93
N VAL A 283 6.82 19.81 -2.67
CA VAL A 283 5.56 19.06 -2.72
C VAL A 283 5.39 18.07 -1.58
N LYS A 284 4.13 17.86 -1.16
CA LYS A 284 3.71 16.68 -0.39
C LYS A 284 2.77 15.83 -1.23
N TRP A 285 2.96 14.50 -1.22
CA TRP A 285 2.17 13.53 -1.98
C TRP A 285 0.92 13.07 -1.21
N HIS A 286 -0.20 12.91 -1.93
CA HIS A 286 -1.49 12.48 -1.37
C HIS A 286 -2.14 11.42 -2.25
N TRP A 287 -2.68 10.36 -1.66
CA TRP A 287 -3.61 9.43 -2.30
C TRP A 287 -5.01 9.67 -1.74
N LYS A 288 -5.94 10.04 -2.61
CA LYS A 288 -7.35 10.24 -2.25
C LYS A 288 -8.18 9.05 -2.73
N PRO A 289 -8.79 8.24 -1.83
CA PRO A 289 -9.55 7.06 -2.22
C PRO A 289 -10.85 7.47 -2.91
N ALA A 290 -11.14 6.88 -4.07
CA ALA A 290 -12.41 7.08 -4.76
C ALA A 290 -13.60 6.53 -3.96
N ALA A 291 -13.35 5.51 -3.13
CA ALA A 291 -14.35 4.89 -2.26
C ALA A 291 -14.62 5.66 -0.95
N GLY A 292 -14.06 6.86 -0.79
CA GLY A 292 -14.21 7.67 0.42
C GLY A 292 -13.32 7.21 1.58
N VAL A 293 -13.45 7.89 2.73
CA VAL A 293 -12.65 7.61 3.94
C VAL A 293 -13.56 7.01 5.00
N HIS A 294 -13.30 5.75 5.35
CA HIS A 294 -14.13 4.99 6.29
C HIS A 294 -13.27 4.23 7.29
N GLY A 295 -13.58 4.40 8.58
CA GLY A 295 -13.02 3.64 9.70
C GLY A 295 -14.02 2.64 10.26
N LEU A 296 -13.51 1.64 10.96
CA LEU A 296 -14.25 0.81 11.91
C LEU A 296 -14.41 1.59 13.22
N VAL A 297 -15.26 1.08 14.12
CA VAL A 297 -15.21 1.44 15.55
C VAL A 297 -14.32 0.45 16.29
N TRP A 298 -13.79 0.83 17.46
CA TRP A 298 -12.77 0.04 18.17
C TRP A 298 -13.24 -1.38 18.53
N GLU A 299 -14.44 -1.54 19.09
CA GLU A 299 -14.97 -2.84 19.50
C GLU A 299 -15.18 -3.78 18.32
N GLU A 300 -15.62 -3.24 17.17
CA GLU A 300 -15.74 -3.99 15.92
C GLU A 300 -14.35 -4.41 15.44
N SER A 301 -13.41 -3.49 15.39
CA SER A 301 -12.03 -3.74 14.93
C SER A 301 -11.34 -4.84 15.72
N GLN A 302 -11.49 -4.82 17.05
CA GLN A 302 -10.90 -5.81 17.96
C GLN A 302 -11.56 -7.19 17.77
N LYS A 303 -12.89 -7.27 17.76
CA LYS A 303 -13.62 -8.54 17.56
C LYS A 303 -13.31 -9.14 16.18
N LEU A 304 -13.30 -8.29 15.15
CA LEU A 304 -13.02 -8.69 13.78
C LEU A 304 -11.60 -9.25 13.63
N GLY A 305 -10.62 -8.69 14.34
CA GLY A 305 -9.25 -9.21 14.35
C GLY A 305 -9.12 -10.62 14.93
N GLY A 306 -10.06 -11.04 15.79
CA GLY A 306 -10.15 -12.43 16.27
C GLY A 306 -10.96 -13.34 15.35
N ILE A 307 -12.00 -12.83 14.70
CA ILE A 307 -12.89 -13.60 13.81
C ILE A 307 -12.25 -13.84 12.44
N ASP A 308 -11.67 -12.80 11.84
CA ASP A 308 -10.98 -12.83 10.54
C ASP A 308 -9.72 -11.95 10.60
N PRO A 309 -8.58 -12.46 11.09
CA PRO A 309 -7.32 -11.70 11.14
C PRO A 309 -6.80 -11.32 9.75
N ASP A 310 -7.34 -11.91 8.67
CA ASP A 310 -7.00 -11.62 7.28
C ASP A 310 -8.03 -10.71 6.58
N PHE A 311 -8.87 -10.01 7.32
CA PHE A 311 -10.00 -9.24 6.78
C PHE A 311 -9.62 -8.24 5.67
N HIS A 312 -8.60 -7.39 5.87
CA HIS A 312 -8.21 -6.40 4.86
C HIS A 312 -7.54 -7.06 3.65
N ARG A 313 -6.72 -8.10 3.87
CA ARG A 313 -6.13 -8.90 2.78
C ARG A 313 -7.22 -9.58 1.95
N ARG A 314 -8.23 -10.16 2.59
CA ARG A 314 -9.37 -10.82 1.96
C ARG A 314 -10.21 -9.82 1.18
N ASP A 315 -10.52 -8.66 1.76
CA ASP A 315 -11.27 -7.58 1.10
C ASP A 315 -10.56 -7.09 -0.16
N LEU A 316 -9.24 -6.81 -0.08
CA LEU A 316 -8.45 -6.42 -1.25
C LEU A 316 -8.51 -7.46 -2.37
N HIS A 317 -8.28 -8.74 -2.03
CA HIS A 317 -8.33 -9.83 -2.99
C HIS A 317 -9.72 -9.98 -3.62
N ALA A 318 -10.79 -9.97 -2.81
CA ALA A 318 -12.16 -10.12 -3.27
C ALA A 318 -12.62 -8.96 -4.18
N ARG A 319 -12.20 -7.72 -3.88
CA ARG A 319 -12.44 -6.55 -4.73
C ARG A 319 -11.84 -6.71 -6.11
N ILE A 320 -10.57 -7.11 -6.18
CA ILE A 320 -9.86 -7.33 -7.45
C ILE A 320 -10.51 -8.49 -8.22
N ALA A 321 -10.79 -9.60 -7.56
CA ALA A 321 -11.40 -10.78 -8.19
C ALA A 321 -12.82 -10.51 -8.72
N SER A 322 -13.56 -9.58 -8.11
CA SER A 322 -14.92 -9.18 -8.53
C SER A 322 -14.95 -8.01 -9.52
N GLY A 323 -13.78 -7.48 -9.94
CA GLY A 323 -13.70 -6.31 -10.82
C GLY A 323 -14.02 -4.97 -10.16
N ASN A 324 -14.26 -4.94 -8.84
CA ASN A 324 -14.43 -3.72 -8.06
C ASN A 324 -13.07 -3.16 -7.62
N PHE A 325 -12.25 -2.76 -8.59
CA PHE A 325 -10.86 -2.37 -8.36
C PHE A 325 -10.76 -1.18 -7.40
N PRO A 326 -9.92 -1.25 -6.36
CA PRO A 326 -9.59 -0.09 -5.56
C PRO A 326 -8.94 1.01 -6.42
N GLN A 327 -9.39 2.26 -6.24
CA GLN A 327 -8.93 3.40 -7.02
C GLN A 327 -8.59 4.57 -6.10
N TRP A 328 -7.48 5.26 -6.41
CA TRP A 328 -7.06 6.48 -5.74
C TRP A 328 -6.62 7.51 -6.77
N THR A 329 -6.87 8.78 -6.47
CA THR A 329 -6.28 9.90 -7.19
C THR A 329 -4.97 10.31 -6.51
N LEU A 330 -3.87 10.37 -7.27
CA LEU A 330 -2.62 10.95 -6.79
C LEU A 330 -2.73 12.48 -6.87
N GLY A 331 -2.61 13.13 -5.73
CA GLY A 331 -2.56 14.59 -5.61
C GLY A 331 -1.21 15.05 -5.08
N VAL A 332 -0.89 16.30 -5.39
CA VAL A 332 0.28 17.01 -4.87
C VAL A 332 -0.17 18.33 -4.25
N GLN A 333 0.26 18.58 -3.02
CA GLN A 333 0.24 19.92 -2.46
C GLN A 333 1.52 20.61 -2.93
N VAL A 334 1.40 21.77 -3.58
CA VAL A 334 2.54 22.49 -4.15
C VAL A 334 2.82 23.74 -3.33
N MET A 335 4.07 23.93 -2.94
CA MET A 335 4.54 25.04 -2.12
C MET A 335 5.77 25.69 -2.79
N PRO A 336 6.02 26.98 -2.54
CA PRO A 336 7.23 27.65 -3.03
C PRO A 336 8.50 26.95 -2.51
N ASP A 337 9.50 26.81 -3.38
CA ASP A 337 10.86 26.39 -2.99
C ASP A 337 11.67 27.65 -2.64
N ASN A 338 11.44 28.17 -1.43
CA ASN A 338 12.15 29.32 -0.87
C ASN A 338 13.37 28.87 -0.03
N GLU A 339 14.30 29.78 0.24
CA GLU A 339 15.52 29.46 1.01
C GLU A 339 15.23 28.97 2.42
N ASP A 340 14.19 29.51 3.06
CA ASP A 340 13.80 29.17 4.43
C ASP A 340 13.05 27.84 4.53
N GLN A 341 12.57 27.28 3.41
CA GLN A 341 11.76 26.07 3.31
C GLN A 341 10.54 26.07 4.27
N THR A 342 9.94 27.24 4.45
CA THR A 342 8.76 27.44 5.30
C THR A 342 7.53 27.84 4.49
N PHE A 343 6.34 27.50 5.01
CA PHE A 343 5.06 27.96 4.49
C PHE A 343 4.11 28.26 5.64
N GLU A 344 3.54 29.48 5.66
CA GLU A 344 2.61 29.94 6.71
C GLU A 344 3.15 29.76 8.16
N GLY A 345 4.47 29.88 8.35
CA GLY A 345 5.13 29.74 9.65
C GLY A 345 5.39 28.28 10.08
N ILE A 346 5.16 27.31 9.20
CA ILE A 346 5.48 25.89 9.39
C ILE A 346 6.76 25.56 8.64
N ASP A 347 7.69 24.87 9.31
CA ASP A 347 8.84 24.24 8.68
C ASP A 347 8.36 23.06 7.81
N LEU A 348 8.59 23.12 6.50
CA LEU A 348 8.13 22.08 5.58
C LEU A 348 8.94 20.80 5.70
N LEU A 349 10.11 20.83 6.34
CA LEU A 349 10.96 19.67 6.55
C LEU A 349 10.61 18.89 7.82
N ASP A 350 9.75 19.44 8.68
CA ASP A 350 9.17 18.73 9.83
C ASP A 350 8.13 17.70 9.32
N PRO A 351 8.36 16.37 9.51
CA PRO A 351 7.65 15.30 8.81
C PRO A 351 6.16 15.11 9.17
#